data_AF-X5Q675-F1
#
_entry.id   AF-X5Q675-F1
#
_cell.length_a   1.000
_cell.length_b   1.000
_cell.length_c   1.000
_cell.angle_alpha   90.00
_cell.angle_beta   90.00
_cell.angle_gamma   90.00
#
_symmetry.space_group_name_H-M   'P 1'
#
loop_
_entity.id
_entity.type
_entity.pdbx_description
1 polymer ?
#
loop_
_entity_poly.entity_id
_entity_poly.type
_entity_poly.pdbx_seq_one_letter_code
_entity_poly.pdbx_strand_id
1 'polypeptide(L)'
;MRLQHILIPAALVSLVAASAWSEETDRYRLEKSANGYVRMDTRTGAMSICEERSGQLVCKIAADERAAFQDEVDRLQSSMKAMDERVTRLENSLSARLESKLPSEEDFDKTMSYMERMLRGFMGIVKEMDKDNGDGAKLNSQKT
;
A
#
# COMPACT_ATOMS: atom_id res chain seq x y z
N MET A 1 53.42 -6.30 22.19
CA MET A 1 54.43 -6.21 21.11
C MET A 1 54.42 -7.56 20.37
N ARG A 2 54.09 -7.72 19.08
CA ARG A 2 54.03 -6.80 17.94
C ARG A 2 52.84 -7.16 17.04
N LEU A 3 52.17 -6.11 16.55
CA LEU A 3 51.25 -6.08 15.43
C LEU A 3 52.07 -5.99 14.14
N GLN A 4 52.02 -7.00 13.27
CA GLN A 4 52.47 -7.01 11.86
C GLN A 4 52.34 -8.48 11.44
N HIS A 5 51.42 -8.93 10.59
CA HIS A 5 51.15 -8.46 9.24
C HIS A 5 49.68 -8.74 8.86
N ILE A 6 48.91 -7.67 8.67
CA ILE A 6 47.70 -7.69 7.85
C ILE A 6 48.18 -7.42 6.42
N LEU A 7 48.16 -8.44 5.57
CA LEU A 7 48.36 -8.31 4.12
C LEU A 7 47.53 -9.39 3.41
N ILE A 8 46.25 -9.04 3.26
CA ILE A 8 45.34 -9.30 2.13
C ILE A 8 45.93 -10.20 1.02
N PRO A 9 45.22 -11.27 0.64
CA PRO A 9 44.67 -11.28 -0.72
C PRO A 9 43.15 -11.45 -0.68
N ALA A 10 42.46 -10.34 -0.87
CA ALA A 10 41.07 -10.24 -1.29
C ALA A 10 41.00 -10.68 -2.76
N ALA A 11 41.08 -11.98 -3.00
CA ALA A 11 41.13 -12.56 -4.34
C ALA A 11 40.17 -13.75 -4.51
N LEU A 12 39.02 -13.74 -3.82
CA LEU A 12 38.01 -14.80 -3.92
C LEU A 12 36.55 -14.29 -3.99
N VAL A 13 36.34 -13.04 -4.41
CA VAL A 13 34.99 -12.49 -4.69
C VAL A 13 34.94 -11.92 -6.10
N SER A 14 34.96 -12.78 -7.12
CA SER A 14 34.67 -12.34 -8.50
C SER A 14 34.09 -13.38 -9.46
N LEU A 15 33.55 -14.52 -8.97
CA LEU A 15 33.05 -15.57 -9.87
C LEU A 15 31.52 -15.80 -9.82
N VAL A 16 30.71 -14.76 -9.61
CA VAL A 16 29.23 -14.83 -9.76
C VAL A 16 28.70 -13.61 -10.53
N ALA A 17 29.26 -13.30 -11.70
CA ALA A 17 28.73 -12.19 -12.52
C ALA A 17 28.92 -12.37 -14.04
N ALA A 18 28.76 -13.57 -14.59
CA ALA A 18 28.96 -13.76 -16.04
C ALA A 18 28.03 -14.79 -16.72
N SER A 19 26.79 -14.99 -16.26
CA SER A 19 25.83 -15.83 -16.97
C SER A 19 24.42 -15.25 -16.99
N ALA A 20 24.28 -14.02 -17.48
CA ALA A 20 22.96 -13.41 -17.75
C ALA A 20 22.81 -12.83 -19.17
N TRP A 21 23.82 -12.96 -20.04
CA TRP A 21 23.83 -12.24 -21.33
C TRP A 21 24.42 -13.09 -22.46
N SER A 22 23.83 -14.25 -22.77
CA SER A 22 24.20 -14.99 -23.99
C SER A 22 23.12 -15.95 -24.50
N GLU A 23 21.84 -15.61 -24.30
CA GLU A 23 20.72 -16.31 -24.96
C GLU A 23 19.86 -15.35 -25.81
N GLU A 24 20.25 -14.07 -25.89
CA GLU A 24 19.55 -13.03 -26.66
C GLU A 24 20.32 -12.63 -27.94
N THR A 25 21.28 -13.44 -28.39
CA THR A 25 22.03 -13.14 -29.63
C THR A 25 21.33 -13.64 -30.89
N ASP A 26 20.40 -14.60 -30.78
CA ASP A 26 19.66 -15.17 -31.93
C ASP A 26 18.15 -14.85 -31.92
N ARG A 27 17.67 -14.14 -30.89
CA ARG A 27 16.26 -13.74 -30.80
C ARG A 27 15.89 -12.65 -31.80
N TYR A 28 16.81 -11.74 -32.10
CA TYR A 28 16.55 -10.63 -33.02
C TYR A 28 17.40 -10.80 -34.27
N ARG A 29 16.75 -10.92 -35.43
CA ARG A 29 17.42 -10.89 -36.73
C ARG A 29 17.23 -9.56 -37.41
N LEU A 30 18.33 -9.02 -37.93
CA LEU A 30 18.34 -7.78 -38.69
C LEU A 30 18.51 -8.11 -40.18
N GLU A 31 17.51 -7.76 -40.98
CA GLU A 31 17.50 -7.97 -42.43
C GLU A 31 17.49 -6.63 -43.16
N LYS A 32 18.19 -6.59 -44.29
CA LYS A 32 18.18 -5.41 -45.17
C LYS A 32 16.98 -5.49 -46.11
N SER A 33 16.13 -4.47 -46.07
CA SER A 33 14.96 -4.34 -46.95
C SER A 33 15.17 -3.21 -47.98
N ALA A 34 14.25 -3.10 -48.94
CA ALA A 34 14.31 -2.08 -49.99
C ALA A 34 14.32 -0.63 -49.44
N ASN A 35 13.66 -0.41 -48.30
CA ASN A 35 13.45 0.92 -47.71
C ASN A 35 14.26 1.16 -46.41
N GLY A 36 15.20 0.28 -46.05
CA GLY A 36 16.00 0.42 -44.81
C GLY A 36 16.32 -0.91 -44.15
N TYR A 37 16.33 -0.93 -42.82
CA TYR A 37 16.60 -2.15 -42.03
C TYR A 37 15.32 -2.62 -41.34
N VAL A 38 15.13 -3.93 -41.24
CA VAL A 38 14.02 -4.54 -40.52
C VAL A 38 14.59 -5.45 -39.44
N ARG A 39 14.18 -5.24 -38.19
CA ARG A 39 14.47 -6.14 -37.07
C ARG A 39 13.27 -7.04 -36.84
N MET A 40 13.47 -8.35 -36.92
CA MET A 40 12.48 -9.37 -36.64
C MET A 40 12.79 -10.07 -35.30
N ASP A 41 11.80 -10.19 -34.42
CA ASP A 41 11.86 -11.09 -33.26
C ASP A 41 11.54 -12.52 -33.74
N THR A 42 12.51 -13.43 -33.70
CA THR A 42 12.38 -14.82 -34.18
C THR A 42 11.41 -15.65 -33.33
N ARG A 43 11.05 -15.18 -32.13
CA ARG A 43 10.10 -15.86 -31.24
C ARG A 43 8.65 -15.46 -31.48
N THR A 44 8.41 -14.18 -31.75
CA THR A 44 7.04 -13.65 -31.92
C THR A 44 6.68 -13.37 -33.38
N GLY A 45 7.66 -13.27 -34.28
CA GLY A 45 7.47 -12.84 -35.66
C GLY A 45 7.27 -11.34 -35.82
N ALA A 46 7.35 -10.55 -34.74
CA ALA A 46 7.16 -9.11 -34.80
C ALA A 46 8.29 -8.44 -35.59
N MET A 47 7.93 -7.55 -36.52
CA MET A 47 8.87 -6.85 -37.41
C MET A 47 8.88 -5.34 -37.11
N SER A 48 10.02 -4.81 -36.69
CA SER A 48 10.27 -3.39 -36.47
C SER A 48 11.07 -2.80 -37.64
N ILE A 49 10.66 -1.65 -38.16
CA ILE A 49 11.46 -0.90 -39.16
C ILE A 49 12.48 -0.03 -38.40
N CYS A 50 13.75 -0.11 -38.81
CA CYS A 50 14.86 0.62 -38.21
C CYS A 50 15.44 1.65 -39.18
N GLU A 51 15.69 2.85 -38.66
CA GLU A 51 16.32 3.96 -39.36
C GLU A 51 17.71 4.20 -38.78
N GLU A 52 18.67 4.56 -39.63
CA GLU A 52 19.99 4.97 -39.16
C GLU A 52 19.96 6.42 -38.68
N ARG A 53 20.37 6.66 -37.44
CA ARG A 53 20.51 7.99 -36.84
C ARG A 53 21.86 8.09 -36.15
N SER A 54 22.68 9.05 -36.57
CA SER A 54 23.99 9.31 -35.97
C SER A 54 24.91 8.08 -35.92
N GLY A 55 24.88 7.23 -36.96
CA GLY A 55 25.69 6.00 -37.04
C GLY A 55 25.18 4.83 -36.19
N GLN A 56 23.96 4.92 -35.65
CA GLN A 56 23.31 3.83 -34.92
C GLN A 56 21.92 3.52 -35.50
N LEU A 57 21.55 2.24 -35.54
CA LEU A 57 20.22 1.81 -35.98
C LEU A 57 19.21 1.96 -34.86
N VAL A 58 18.19 2.79 -35.08
CA VAL A 58 17.08 3.04 -34.15
C VAL A 58 15.82 2.41 -34.72
N CYS A 59 15.31 1.37 -34.06
CA CYS A 59 14.11 0.65 -34.45
C CYS A 59 12.85 1.29 -33.86
N LYS A 60 11.86 1.59 -34.71
CA LYS A 60 10.53 2.02 -34.25
C LYS A 60 9.70 0.77 -33.92
N ILE A 61 8.98 0.83 -32.79
CA ILE A 61 7.99 -0.18 -32.38
C ILE A 61 7.00 -0.39 -33.54
N ALA A 62 6.70 -1.65 -33.85
CA ALA A 62 5.83 -2.02 -34.95
C ALA A 62 4.42 -1.42 -34.73
N ALA A 63 3.77 -0.97 -35.80
CA ALA A 63 2.53 -0.20 -35.69
C ALA A 63 1.36 -1.01 -35.07
N ASP A 64 1.39 -2.32 -35.25
CA ASP A 64 0.48 -3.33 -34.68
C ASP A 64 0.66 -3.52 -33.17
N GLU A 65 1.90 -3.48 -32.66
CA GLU A 65 2.14 -3.53 -31.21
C GLU A 65 1.51 -2.34 -30.48
N ARG A 66 1.45 -1.16 -31.11
CA ARG A 66 0.78 0.01 -30.52
C ARG A 66 -0.72 -0.21 -30.31
N ALA A 67 -1.40 -0.87 -31.26
CA ALA A 67 -2.82 -1.17 -31.13
C ALA A 67 -3.09 -2.19 -30.01
N ALA A 68 -2.30 -3.27 -29.96
CA ALA A 68 -2.43 -4.26 -28.89
C ALA A 68 -2.15 -3.67 -27.50
N PHE A 69 -1.18 -2.76 -27.38
CA PHE A 69 -0.94 -2.04 -26.12
C PHE A 69 -2.07 -1.07 -25.77
N GLN A 70 -2.68 -0.39 -26.75
CA GLN A 70 -3.83 0.47 -26.51
C GLN A 70 -5.04 -0.32 -26.02
N ASP A 71 -5.33 -1.45 -26.66
CA ASP A 71 -6.43 -2.34 -26.24
C ASP A 71 -6.24 -2.84 -24.80
N GLU A 72 -5.00 -3.21 -24.42
CA GLU A 72 -4.69 -3.66 -23.06
C GLU A 72 -4.79 -2.51 -22.04
N VAL A 73 -4.38 -1.29 -22.42
CA VAL A 73 -4.55 -0.09 -21.58
C VAL A 73 -6.04 0.18 -21.35
N ASP A 74 -6.86 0.14 -22.40
CA ASP A 74 -8.31 0.35 -22.29
C ASP A 74 -8.99 -0.73 -21.43
N ARG A 75 -8.57 -1.99 -21.58
CA ARG A 75 -9.02 -3.12 -20.74
C ARG A 75 -8.64 -2.92 -19.27
N LEU A 76 -7.44 -2.43 -19.00
CA LEU A 76 -6.98 -2.21 -17.64
C LEU A 76 -7.70 -1.01 -17.00
N GLN A 77 -7.85 0.10 -17.73
CA GLN A 77 -8.58 1.28 -17.26
C GLN A 77 -10.04 0.97 -16.97
N SER A 78 -10.71 0.20 -17.84
CA SER A 78 -12.09 -0.25 -17.59
C SER A 78 -12.20 -1.15 -16.37
N SER A 79 -11.22 -2.04 -16.15
CA SER A 79 -11.16 -2.89 -14.95
C SER A 79 -10.97 -2.05 -13.67
N MET A 80 -10.08 -1.05 -13.69
CA MET A 80 -9.88 -0.14 -12.56
C MET A 80 -11.16 0.62 -12.22
N LYS A 81 -11.83 1.18 -13.23
CA LYS A 81 -13.10 1.89 -13.04
C LYS A 81 -14.17 0.98 -12.44
N ALA A 82 -14.29 -0.25 -12.93
CA ALA A 82 -15.26 -1.21 -12.41
C ALA A 82 -14.98 -1.59 -10.94
N MET A 83 -13.72 -1.69 -10.53
CA MET A 83 -13.36 -1.94 -9.14
C MET A 83 -13.63 -0.74 -8.25
N ASP A 84 -13.30 0.47 -8.71
CA ASP A 84 -13.55 1.72 -8.00
C ASP A 84 -15.05 1.96 -7.75
N GLU A 85 -15.89 1.71 -8.76
CA GLU A 85 -17.36 1.76 -8.62
C GLU A 85 -17.88 0.72 -7.59
N ARG A 86 -17.27 -0.47 -7.54
CA ARG A 86 -17.62 -1.49 -6.55
C ARG A 86 -17.22 -1.06 -5.14
N VAL A 87 -16.02 -0.52 -4.97
CA VAL A 87 -15.53 -0.01 -3.68
C VAL A 87 -16.42 1.12 -3.20
N THR A 88 -16.66 2.14 -4.01
CA THR A 88 -17.54 3.28 -3.67
C THR A 88 -18.93 2.81 -3.24
N ARG A 89 -19.52 1.86 -3.98
CA ARG A 89 -20.81 1.27 -3.61
C ARG A 89 -20.77 0.53 -2.28
N LEU A 90 -19.72 -0.25 -2.03
CA LEU A 90 -19.54 -0.98 -0.78
C LEU A 90 -19.36 -0.01 0.40
N GLU A 91 -18.53 1.02 0.24
CA GLU A 91 -18.30 2.07 1.25
C GLU A 91 -19.60 2.80 1.59
N ASN A 92 -20.34 3.26 0.57
CA ASN A 92 -21.65 3.89 0.78
C ASN A 92 -22.64 2.96 1.51
N SER A 93 -22.65 1.67 1.13
CA SER A 93 -23.52 0.69 1.80
C SER A 93 -23.11 0.43 3.25
N LEU A 94 -21.81 0.48 3.54
CA LEU A 94 -21.27 0.29 4.88
C LEU A 94 -21.59 1.50 5.75
N SER A 95 -21.39 2.71 5.24
CA SER A 95 -21.75 3.96 5.91
C SER A 95 -23.25 4.01 6.22
N ALA A 96 -24.11 3.70 5.26
CA ALA A 96 -25.56 3.62 5.48
C ALA A 96 -25.95 2.57 6.53
N ARG A 97 -25.26 1.42 6.55
CA ARG A 97 -25.45 0.38 7.59
C ARG A 97 -24.94 0.82 8.96
N LEU A 98 -23.91 1.65 9.00
CA LEU A 98 -23.36 2.18 10.25
C LEU A 98 -24.29 3.23 10.82
N GLU A 99 -24.73 4.19 10.00
CA GLU A 99 -25.71 5.23 10.38
C GLU A 99 -27.01 4.62 10.91
N SER A 100 -27.54 3.58 10.26
CA SER A 100 -28.74 2.88 10.73
C SER A 100 -28.56 2.06 12.02
N LYS A 101 -27.31 1.78 12.42
CA LYS A 101 -27.00 1.09 13.69
C LYS A 101 -26.58 2.04 14.82
N LEU A 102 -26.32 3.31 14.52
CA LEU A 102 -26.03 4.29 15.55
C LEU A 102 -27.32 4.63 16.30
N PRO A 103 -27.31 4.66 17.65
CA PRO A 103 -28.44 5.15 18.43
C PRO A 103 -28.82 6.58 18.02
N SER A 104 -30.11 6.92 18.11
CA SER A 104 -30.54 8.30 17.87
C SER A 104 -29.92 9.27 18.90
N GLU A 105 -29.78 10.54 18.56
CA GLU A 105 -29.29 11.56 19.51
C GLU A 105 -30.12 11.58 20.80
N GLU A 106 -31.43 11.35 20.70
CA GLU A 106 -32.32 11.28 21.86
C GLU A 106 -31.98 10.09 22.77
N ASP A 107 -31.66 8.92 22.21
CA ASP A 107 -31.26 7.74 22.97
C ASP A 107 -29.88 7.93 23.62
N PHE A 108 -28.98 8.64 22.93
CA PHE A 108 -27.67 8.99 23.47
C PHE A 108 -27.81 9.96 24.66
N ASP A 109 -28.58 11.02 24.53
CA ASP A 109 -28.81 12.00 25.60
C ASP A 109 -29.51 11.38 26.80
N LYS A 110 -30.51 10.50 26.58
CA LYS A 110 -31.14 9.72 27.65
C LYS A 110 -30.11 8.86 28.38
N THR A 111 -29.26 8.14 27.64
CA THR A 111 -28.21 7.28 28.21
C THR A 111 -27.20 8.10 29.01
N MET A 112 -26.77 9.25 28.49
CA MET A 112 -25.88 10.17 29.19
C MET A 112 -26.51 10.73 30.47
N SER A 113 -27.80 11.06 30.45
CA SER A 113 -28.54 11.49 31.64
C SER A 113 -28.63 10.38 32.70
N TYR A 114 -28.87 9.12 32.29
CA TYR A 114 -28.85 7.99 33.21
C TYR A 114 -27.46 7.78 33.81
N MET A 115 -26.40 7.90 33.00
CA MET A 115 -25.01 7.78 33.45
C MET A 115 -24.64 8.90 34.43
N GLU A 116 -25.06 10.15 34.19
CA GLU A 116 -24.83 11.29 35.10
C GLU A 116 -25.54 11.07 36.45
N ARG A 117 -26.79 10.59 36.43
CA ARG A 117 -27.55 10.30 37.65
C ARG A 117 -26.91 9.19 38.46
N MET A 118 -26.43 8.14 37.79
CA MET A 118 -25.71 7.04 38.43
C MET A 118 -24.41 7.52 39.08
N LEU A 119 -23.61 8.33 38.38
CA LEU A 119 -22.37 8.93 38.90
C LEU A 119 -22.62 9.84 40.11
N ARG A 120 -23.65 10.70 40.06
CA ARG A 120 -24.04 11.54 41.21
C ARG A 120 -24.47 10.70 42.40
N GLY A 121 -25.28 9.67 42.17
CA GLY A 121 -25.72 8.74 43.23
C GLY A 121 -24.52 8.05 43.88
N PHE A 122 -23.60 7.54 43.07
CA PHE A 122 -22.38 6.89 43.54
C PHE A 122 -21.49 7.84 44.37
N MET A 123 -21.22 9.05 43.89
CA MET A 123 -20.44 10.05 44.65
C MET A 123 -21.12 10.45 45.96
N GLY A 124 -22.46 10.48 46.00
CA GLY A 124 -23.22 10.75 47.21
C GLY A 124 -22.94 9.71 48.31
N ILE A 125 -22.99 8.42 47.96
CA ILE A 125 -22.73 7.31 48.88
C ILE A 125 -21.30 7.36 49.42
N VAL A 126 -20.31 7.58 48.53
CA VAL A 126 -18.90 7.69 48.92
C VAL A 126 -18.69 8.84 49.92
N LYS A 127 -19.32 9.99 49.68
CA LYS A 127 -19.20 11.16 50.56
C LYS A 127 -19.85 10.94 51.93
N GLU A 128 -20.95 10.18 52.00
CA GLU A 128 -21.62 9.83 53.25
C GLU A 128 -20.73 8.88 54.09
N MET A 129 -20.09 7.90 53.45
CA MET A 129 -19.12 7.01 54.10
C MET A 129 -17.89 7.74 54.67
N ASP A 130 -17.37 8.75 53.95
CA ASP A 130 -16.27 9.58 54.45
C ASP A 130 -16.68 10.45 55.64
N LYS A 131 -17.93 10.94 55.63
CA LYS A 131 -18.47 11.81 56.68
C LYS A 131 -18.70 11.05 57.99
N ASP A 132 -19.22 9.83 57.94
CA ASP A 132 -19.38 8.97 59.13
C ASP A 132 -18.02 8.62 59.77
N ASN A 133 -16.98 8.40 58.96
CA ASN A 133 -15.61 8.21 59.47
C ASN A 133 -15.03 9.49 60.10
N GLY A 134 -15.41 10.67 59.63
CA GLY A 134 -14.96 11.96 60.15
C GLY A 134 -15.67 12.42 61.44
N ASP A 135 -16.96 12.14 61.59
CA ASP A 135 -17.75 12.55 62.76
C ASP A 135 -17.52 11.64 63.98
N GLY A 136 -17.16 10.37 63.76
CA GLY A 136 -16.68 9.46 64.83
C GLY A 136 -15.38 9.93 65.50
N ALA A 137 -14.53 10.68 64.79
CA ALA A 137 -13.31 11.27 65.35
C ALA A 137 -13.59 12.51 66.23
N LYS A 138 -14.67 13.26 65.97
CA LYS A 138 -15.06 14.42 66.81
C LYS A 138 -15.79 14.01 68.09
N LEU A 139 -16.60 12.94 68.05
CA LEU A 139 -17.34 12.50 69.24
C LEU A 139 -16.42 11.96 70.36
N ASN A 140 -15.25 11.42 70.02
CA ASN A 140 -14.29 10.87 70.99
C ASN A 140 -13.43 11.94 71.69
N SER A 141 -13.41 13.18 71.17
CA SER A 141 -12.59 14.28 71.72
C SER A 141 -13.32 15.11 72.80
N GLN A 142 -14.62 14.88 73.03
CA GLN A 142 -15.43 15.67 73.98
C GLN A 142 -15.59 15.00 75.36
N LYS A 143 -15.04 13.79 75.58
CA LYS A 143 -15.18 13.01 76.83
C LYS A 143 -13.90 12.97 77.70
N THR A 144 -12.92 13.80 77.43
CA THR A 144 -11.71 13.93 78.29
C THR A 144 -11.75 15.21 79.11
#